data_AF-A0A137Q190-F1
#
_entry.id   AF-A0A137Q190-F1
#
_cell.length_a   1.000
_cell.length_b   1.000
_cell.length_c   1.000
_cell.angle_alpha   90.00
_cell.angle_beta   90.00
_cell.angle_gamma   90.00
#
_symmetry.space_group_name_H-M   'P 1'
#
loop_
_entity.id
_entity.type
_entity.pdbx_description
1 polymer ?
#
loop_
_entity_poly.entity_id
_entity_poly.type
_entity_poly.pdbx_seq_one_letter_code
_entity_poly.pdbx_strand_id
1 'polypeptide(L)' 'LAVQIQTTDTRASFRVKVLLDSRATGLFIDSEFIWTNQINTHQLSCPIPVDIVDGTLNNRELI' A
#
# COMPACT_ATOMS: atom_id res chain seq x y z
N LEU A 1 -6.40 -2.94 -15.24
CA LEU A 1 -5.60 -1.77 -15.69
C LEU A 1 -4.13 -2.04 -15.34
N ALA A 2 -3.18 -1.70 -16.21
CA ALA A 2 -1.75 -1.83 -15.90
C ALA A 2 -1.15 -0.44 -15.68
N VAL A 3 -0.48 -0.25 -14.55
CA VAL A 3 0.16 1.02 -14.21
C VAL A 3 1.64 0.79 -13.91
N GLN A 4 2.43 1.84 -14.03
CA GLN A 4 3.80 1.85 -13.56
C GLN A 4 3.84 2.52 -12.19
N ILE A 5 4.45 1.84 -11.23
CA ILE A 5 4.79 2.42 -9.92
C ILE A 5 6.30 2.54 -9.82
N GLN A 6 6.77 3.52 -9.05
CA GLN A 6 8.18 3.76 -8.82
C GLN A 6 8.45 3.97 -7.33
N THR A 7 9.46 3.29 -6.80
CA THR A 7 9.91 3.51 -5.42
C THR A 7 10.54 4.88 -5.27
N THR A 8 10.32 5.52 -4.13
CA THR A 8 10.76 6.90 -3.89
C THR A 8 12.25 7.01 -3.55
N ASP A 9 12.83 5.95 -2.99
CA ASP A 9 14.21 5.90 -2.52
C ASP A 9 15.21 5.43 -3.59
N THR A 10 14.88 4.34 -4.27
CA THR A 10 15.76 3.66 -5.25
C THR A 10 15.38 3.94 -6.70
N ARG A 11 14.22 4.56 -6.95
CA ARG A 11 13.65 4.79 -8.29
C ARG A 11 13.38 3.51 -9.09
N ALA A 12 13.38 2.35 -8.44
CA ALA A 12 13.03 1.08 -9.04
C ALA A 12 11.58 1.14 -9.54
N SER A 13 11.35 0.67 -10.77
CA SER A 13 10.05 0.78 -11.43
C SER A 13 9.44 -0.59 -11.68
N PHE A 14 8.16 -0.73 -11.37
CA PHE A 14 7.41 -1.98 -11.51
C PHE A 14 6.17 -1.75 -12.36
N ARG A 15 5.90 -2.69 -13.27
CA ARG A 15 4.65 -2.69 -14.04
C ARG A 15 3.69 -3.67 -13.37
N VAL A 16 2.63 -3.13 -12.76
CA VAL A 16 1.71 -3.90 -11.94
C VAL A 16 0.30 -3.87 -12.54
N LYS A 17 -0.42 -5.00 -12.42
CA LYS A 17 -1.87 -5.02 -12.64
C LYS A 17 -2.53 -4.51 -11.37
N VAL A 18 -3.40 -3.52 -11.49
CA VAL A 18 -4.10 -2.92 -10.36
C VAL A 18 -5.60 -3.15 -10.44
N LEU A 19 -6.21 -3.23 -9.27
CA LEU A 19 -7.65 -3.11 -9.09
C LEU A 19 -7.97 -1.63 -8.91
N LEU A 20 -8.88 -1.11 -9.74
CA LEU A 20 -9.40 0.23 -9.57
C LEU A 20 -10.58 0.16 -8.61
N ASP A 21 -10.36 0.55 -7.36
CA ASP A 21 -11.42 0.68 -6.36
C ASP A 21 -11.79 2.16 -6.19
N SER A 22 -12.91 2.58 -6.77
CA SER A 22 -13.39 3.96 -6.67
C SER A 22 -13.87 4.35 -5.28
N ARG A 23 -13.96 3.40 -4.34
CA ARG A 23 -14.33 3.67 -2.94
C ARG A 23 -13.11 3.77 -2.02
N ALA A 24 -11.92 3.45 -2.50
CA ALA A 24 -10.69 3.66 -1.75
C ALA A 24 -10.33 5.17 -1.73
N THR A 25 -10.13 5.73 -0.55
CA THR A 25 -9.69 7.13 -0.36
C THR A 25 -8.17 7.29 -0.51
N GLY A 26 -7.44 6.18 -0.59
CA GLY A 26 -5.98 6.14 -0.71
C GLY A 26 -5.50 5.06 -1.67
N LEU A 27 -4.17 5.02 -1.86
CA LEU A 27 -3.49 3.97 -2.60
C LEU A 27 -2.96 2.92 -1.63
N PHE A 28 -3.24 1.66 -1.92
CA PHE A 28 -2.82 0.52 -1.11
C PHE A 28 -1.98 -0.42 -1.95
N ILE A 29 -1.01 -1.06 -1.32
CA ILE A 29 -0.17 -2.09 -1.92
C ILE A 29 -0.14 -3.28 -0.97
N ASP A 30 -0.22 -4.47 -1.54
CA ASP A 30 -0.23 -5.69 -0.76
C ASP A 30 1.14 -5.98 -0.13
N SER A 31 1.16 -6.54 1.07
CA SER A 31 2.39 -6.82 1.79
C SER A 31 3.20 -7.92 1.10
N GLU A 32 2.57 -8.93 0.52
CA GLU A 32 3.25 -9.98 -0.26
C GLU A 32 4.03 -9.37 -1.44
N PHE A 33 3.48 -8.35 -2.09
CA PHE A 33 4.16 -7.63 -3.16
C PHE A 33 5.42 -6.92 -2.64
N ILE A 34 5.35 -6.30 -1.46
CA ILE A 34 6.51 -5.64 -0.82
C ILE A 34 7.61 -6.66 -0.53
N TRP A 35 7.26 -7.78 0.13
CA TRP A 35 8.22 -8.82 0.49
C TRP A 35 8.87 -9.47 -0.73
N THR A 36 8.08 -9.83 -1.73
CA THR A 36 8.56 -10.50 -2.95
C THR A 36 9.52 -9.62 -3.76
N ASN A 37 9.26 -8.31 -3.81
CA ASN A 37 10.07 -7.36 -4.58
C ASN A 37 11.16 -6.67 -3.75
N GLN A 38 11.32 -7.06 -2.47
CA GLN A 38 12.30 -6.49 -1.54
C GLN A 38 12.24 -4.96 -1.49
N ILE A 39 11.02 -4.41 -1.45
CA ILE A 39 10.81 -2.96 -1.42
C ILE A 39 11.09 -2.45 -0.01
N ASN A 40 11.93 -1.43 0.09
CA ASN A 40 12.23 -0.78 1.36
C ASN A 40 10.98 -0.10 1.92
N THR A 41 10.66 -0.41 3.18
CA THR A 41 9.57 0.23 3.92
C THR A 41 10.09 0.86 5.20
N HIS A 42 9.46 1.95 5.61
CA HIS A 42 9.67 2.55 6.93
C HIS A 42 8.40 2.45 7.75
N GLN A 43 8.53 1.97 8.98
CA GLN A 43 7.42 1.93 9.90
C GLN A 43 7.01 3.35 10.31
N LEU A 44 5.72 3.63 10.21
CA LEU A 44 5.17 4.91 10.66
C LEU A 44 5.03 4.90 12.19
N SER A 45 5.31 6.05 12.81
CA SER A 45 5.17 6.23 14.26
C SER A 45 3.72 6.12 14.75
N CYS A 46 2.76 6.37 13.85
CA CYS A 46 1.35 6.14 14.08
C CYS A 46 0.70 5.53 12.81
N PRO A 47 -0.34 4.70 12.96
CA PRO A 47 -1.10 4.21 11.82
C PRO A 47 -1.73 5.35 11.03
N ILE A 48 -1.79 5.21 9.70
CA ILE A 48 -2.61 6.09 8.88
C ILE A 48 -4.08 5.75 9.18
N PRO A 49 -4.91 6.72 9.60
CA PRO A 49 -6.34 6.47 9.78
C PRO A 49 -6.94 6.13 8.41
N VAL A 50 -7.46 4.91 8.30
CA VAL A 50 -8.21 4.43 7.14
C VAL A 50 -9.58 4.03 7.66
N ASP A 51 -10.61 4.72 7.18
CA ASP A 51 -11.99 4.39 7.49
C ASP A 51 -12.36 3.11 6.74
N ILE A 52 -12.38 1.98 7.44
CA ILE A 52 -12.98 0.76 6.91
C ILE A 52 -14.49 0.99 6.90
N VAL A 53 -15.17 0.61 5.81
CA VAL A 53 -16.61 0.87 5.61
C VAL A 53 -17.49 0.29 6.73
N ASP A 54 -16.98 -0.70 7.48
CA ASP A 54 -17.66 -1.30 8.64
C ASP A 54 -17.46 -0.53 9.97
N GLY A 55 -16.73 0.60 9.94
CA GLY A 55 -16.47 1.45 11.11
C GLY A 55 -15.41 0.92 12.07
N THR A 56 -14.81 -0.22 11.76
CA THR A 56 -13.71 -0.77 12.55
C THR A 56 -12.46 0.05 12.24
N LEU A 57 -11.87 0.70 13.24
CA LEU A 57 -10.53 1.25 13.09
C LEU A 57 -9.59 0.10 12.75
N ASN A 58 -8.63 0.32 11.85
CA ASN A 58 -7.58 -0.65 11.61
C ASN A 58 -6.81 -0.83 12.93
N ASN A 59 -7.17 -1.85 13.71
CA ASN A 59 -6.63 -2.11 15.03
C ASN A 59 -5.17 -2.50 14.84
N ARG A 60 -4.27 -1.55 15.06
CA ARG A 60 -2.82 -1.69 15.32
C ARG A 60 -2.28 -3.12 15.17
N GLU A 61 -2.15 -3.61 13.95
CA GLU A 61 -1.40 -4.85 13.68
C GLU A 61 -1.08 -4.93 12.18
N LEU A 62 -0.34 -3.95 11.67
CA LEU A 62 0.35 -4.03 10.38
C LEU A 62 1.60 -3.17 10.46
N ILE A 63 2.66 -3.66 11.13
CA ILE A 63 3.95 -4.14 10.58
C ILE A 63 4.59 -5.02 11.65
#